data_AF-A0AAV9SF67-F1
#
_entry.id   AF-A0AAV9SF67-F1
#
_cell.length_a   1.000
_cell.length_b   1.000
_cell.length_c   1.000
_cell.angle_alpha   90.00
_cell.angle_beta   90.00
_cell.angle_gamma   90.00
#
_symmetry.space_group_name_H-M   'P 1'
#
loop_
_entity.id
_entity.type
_entity.pdbx_description
1 polymer ?
#
loop_
_entity_poly.entity_id
_entity_poly.type
_entity_poly.pdbx_seq_one_letter_code
_entity_poly.pdbx_strand_id
1 'polypeptide(L)'
;MYIFENNIYYQTHTQSSSWRLTSSGQDGVVFNGIADWLYEEVVLNSQVAHWWSPDGSRLAYLTINDSLVPAMLLPRFTGSLYPRGTEYRYPK
;
A
#
# COMPACT_ATOMS: atom_id res chain seq x y z
N MET A 1 -6.52 -10.19 -9.17
CA MET A 1 -5.38 -9.78 -8.31
C MET A 1 -5.90 -8.72 -7.35
N TYR A 2 -5.44 -8.75 -6.12
CA TYR A 2 -5.79 -7.75 -5.11
C TYR A 2 -4.62 -7.56 -4.15
N ILE A 3 -4.70 -6.48 -3.37
CA ILE A 3 -3.70 -6.17 -2.34
C ILE A 3 -4.38 -6.28 -0.99
N PHE A 4 -3.74 -6.99 -0.07
CA PHE A 4 -4.24 -7.21 1.28
C PHE A 4 -3.05 -7.17 2.24
N GLU A 5 -3.17 -6.42 3.34
CA GLU A 5 -2.07 -6.19 4.30
C GLU A 5 -0.76 -5.83 3.58
N ASN A 6 -0.85 -4.89 2.63
CA ASN A 6 0.26 -4.39 1.83
C ASN A 6 1.02 -5.46 1.01
N ASN A 7 0.39 -6.61 0.75
CA ASN A 7 0.95 -7.70 -0.04
C ASN A 7 0.08 -8.01 -1.25
N ILE A 8 0.70 -8.43 -2.34
CA ILE A 8 0.01 -8.74 -3.59
C ILE A 8 -0.47 -10.20 -3.55
N TYR A 9 -1.74 -10.39 -3.84
CA TYR A 9 -2.38 -11.70 -3.97
C TYR A 9 -2.93 -11.89 -5.38
N TYR A 10 -2.65 -13.05 -5.95
CA TYR A 10 -3.14 -13.46 -7.25
C TYR A 10 -4.15 -14.60 -7.11
N GLN A 11 -5.22 -14.54 -7.89
CA GLN A 11 -6.27 -15.54 -7.88
C GLN A 11 -6.68 -15.78 -9.34
N THR A 12 -6.64 -17.03 -9.78
CA THR A 12 -6.95 -17.42 -11.18
C THR A 12 -8.45 -17.41 -11.45
N HIS A 13 -9.24 -17.92 -10.50
CA HIS A 13 -10.69 -17.96 -10.55
C HIS A 13 -11.30 -17.51 -9.22
N THR A 14 -12.50 -16.93 -9.25
CA THR A 14 -13.17 -16.37 -8.05
C THR A 14 -13.37 -17.37 -6.90
N GLN A 15 -13.41 -18.67 -7.19
CA GLN A 15 -13.56 -19.75 -6.21
C GLN A 15 -12.26 -20.45 -5.82
N SER A 16 -11.14 -20.10 -6.48
CA SER A 16 -9.83 -20.72 -6.21
C SER A 16 -9.14 -20.08 -5.01
N SER A 17 -8.24 -20.80 -4.35
CA SER A 17 -7.40 -20.21 -3.31
C SER A 17 -6.46 -19.16 -3.89
N SER A 18 -6.30 -18.03 -3.22
CA SER A 18 -5.37 -16.98 -3.62
C SER A 18 -3.93 -17.37 -3.32
N TRP A 19 -3.02 -17.05 -4.23
CA TRP A 19 -1.57 -17.17 -4.07
C TRP A 19 -0.97 -15.84 -3.64
N ARG A 20 -0.23 -15.85 -2.54
CA ARG A 20 0.51 -14.68 -2.06
C ARG A 20 1.79 -14.53 -2.88
N LEU A 21 1.92 -13.44 -3.62
CA LEU A 21 3.09 -13.15 -4.46
C LEU A 21 4.19 -12.41 -3.70
N THR A 22 3.84 -11.61 -2.69
CA THR A 22 4.79 -10.90 -1.84
C THR A 22 4.51 -11.15 -0.37
N SER A 23 5.55 -11.14 0.47
CA SER A 23 5.41 -11.37 1.92
C SER A 23 6.06 -10.32 2.82
N SER A 24 6.66 -9.29 2.23
CA SER A 24 7.39 -8.22 2.93
C SER A 24 6.49 -7.07 3.40
N GLY A 25 5.21 -7.05 3.00
CA GLY A 25 4.30 -5.95 3.34
C GLY A 25 4.16 -5.77 4.84
N GLN A 26 4.24 -4.52 5.27
CA GLN A 26 4.16 -4.11 6.66
C GLN A 26 3.27 -2.86 6.72
N ASP A 27 2.25 -2.91 7.57
CA ASP A 27 1.25 -1.84 7.66
C ASP A 27 1.92 -0.49 7.97
N GLY A 28 1.56 0.53 7.19
CA GLY A 28 2.13 1.88 7.28
C GLY A 28 3.64 2.01 7.06
N VAL A 29 4.33 0.97 6.56
CA VAL A 29 5.80 0.98 6.39
C VAL A 29 6.26 0.41 5.04
N VAL A 30 5.82 -0.78 4.66
CA VAL A 30 6.23 -1.40 3.39
C VAL A 30 4.99 -1.68 2.56
N PHE A 31 4.96 -1.14 1.34
CA PHE A 31 3.84 -1.21 0.42
C PHE A 31 4.26 -1.96 -0.85
N ASN A 32 3.56 -3.05 -1.19
CA ASN A 32 3.82 -3.79 -2.42
C ASN A 32 2.65 -3.60 -3.40
N GLY A 33 2.91 -2.98 -4.54
CA GLY A 33 1.93 -2.80 -5.62
C GLY A 33 0.86 -1.73 -5.36
N ILE A 34 0.89 -1.06 -4.20
CA ILE A 34 0.15 0.17 -3.93
C ILE A 34 1.13 1.29 -3.60
N ALA A 35 0.73 2.51 -3.89
CA ALA A 35 1.48 3.71 -3.55
C ALA A 35 1.40 4.01 -2.04
N ASP A 36 2.45 4.62 -1.50
CA ASP A 36 2.36 5.41 -0.26
C ASP A 36 1.78 6.81 -0.59
N TRP A 37 1.69 7.68 0.41
CA TRP A 37 1.15 9.02 0.22
C TRP A 37 1.87 9.85 -0.83
N LEU A 38 3.22 9.87 -0.78
CA LEU A 38 3.99 10.72 -1.68
C LEU A 38 3.83 10.23 -3.11
N TYR A 39 3.91 8.92 -3.33
CA TYR A 39 3.72 8.38 -4.67
C TYR A 39 2.28 8.52 -5.15
N GLU A 40 1.28 8.42 -4.28
CA GLU A 40 -0.11 8.60 -4.65
C GLU A 40 -0.40 10.03 -5.07
N GLU A 41 -0.05 11.01 -4.24
CA GLU A 41 -0.46 12.41 -4.39
C GLU A 41 0.43 13.22 -5.34
N VAL A 42 1.71 12.86 -5.46
CA VAL A 42 2.70 13.72 -6.13
C VAL A 42 3.35 13.04 -7.34
N VAL A 43 3.70 11.76 -7.24
CA VAL A 43 4.54 11.10 -8.27
C VAL A 43 3.69 10.39 -9.34
N LEU A 44 2.79 9.50 -8.92
CA LEU A 44 2.00 8.65 -9.79
C LEU A 44 0.60 9.23 -10.07
N ASN A 45 0.09 10.11 -9.19
CA ASN A 45 -1.30 10.58 -9.22
C ASN A 45 -2.30 9.40 -9.24
N SER A 46 -1.93 8.29 -8.60
CA SER A 46 -2.69 7.05 -8.57
C SER A 46 -2.25 6.19 -7.39
N GLN A 47 -3.21 5.53 -6.74
CA GLN A 47 -2.94 4.52 -5.73
C GLN A 47 -2.32 3.24 -6.32
N VAL A 48 -2.50 3.02 -7.63
CA VAL A 48 -2.02 1.82 -8.32
C VAL A 48 -0.53 1.95 -8.60
N ALA A 49 0.26 1.07 -7.97
CA ALA A 49 1.70 0.96 -8.20
C ALA A 49 2.09 -0.42 -8.76
N HIS A 50 1.22 -0.99 -9.60
CA HIS A 50 1.40 -2.28 -10.26
C HIS A 50 0.78 -2.30 -11.66
N TRP A 51 1.38 -3.06 -12.57
CA TRP A 51 0.98 -3.11 -13.97
C TRP A 51 1.21 -4.49 -14.56
N TRP A 52 0.16 -5.05 -15.16
CA TRP A 52 0.25 -6.29 -15.93
C TRP A 52 0.85 -6.02 -17.31
N SER A 53 1.63 -6.97 -17.82
CA SER A 53 1.96 -7.00 -19.24
C SER A 53 0.67 -7.16 -20.07
N PRO A 54 0.63 -6.70 -21.33
CA PRO A 54 -0.57 -6.77 -22.16
C PRO A 54 -1.12 -8.20 -22.37
N ASP A 55 -0.25 -9.20 -22.30
CA ASP A 55 -0.57 -10.63 -22.41
C ASP A 55 -0.92 -11.27 -21.05
N GLY A 56 -0.84 -10.52 -19.94
CA GLY A 56 -1.10 -10.99 -18.58
C GLY A 56 -0.07 -11.98 -18.03
N SER A 57 1.04 -12.21 -18.72
CA SER A 57 2.06 -13.20 -18.32
C SER A 57 3.02 -12.70 -17.25
N ARG A 58 3.17 -11.39 -17.11
CA ARG A 58 4.09 -10.75 -16.17
C ARG A 58 3.40 -9.62 -15.40
N LEU A 59 3.83 -9.43 -14.17
CA LEU A 59 3.40 -8.34 -13.31
C LEU A 59 4.62 -7.52 -12.90
N ALA A 60 4.62 -6.23 -13.24
CA ALA A 60 5.53 -5.26 -12.66
C ALA A 60 4.85 -4.58 -11.47
N TYR A 61 5.59 -4.30 -10.41
CA TYR A 61 5.08 -3.59 -9.24
C TYR A 61 6.19 -2.84 -8.51
N LEU A 62 5.84 -1.78 -7.81
CA LEU A 62 6.75 -1.08 -6.90
C LEU A 62 6.69 -1.68 -5.50
N THR A 63 7.84 -1.73 -4.85
CA THR A 63 7.94 -1.91 -3.40
C THR A 63 8.42 -0.60 -2.81
N ILE A 64 7.57 0.06 -2.04
CA ILE A 64 7.87 1.34 -1.38
C ILE A 64 8.14 1.06 0.10
N ASN A 65 9.21 1.61 0.65
CA ASN A 65 9.65 1.36 2.01
C ASN A 65 9.85 2.67 2.77
N ASP A 66 8.92 2.95 3.67
CA ASP A 66 8.85 4.15 4.50
C ASP A 66 9.47 3.96 5.88
N SER A 67 10.25 2.89 6.11
CA SER A 67 10.89 2.61 7.40
C SER A 67 11.78 3.76 7.90
N LEU A 68 12.36 4.53 6.98
CA LEU A 68 13.21 5.70 7.27
C LEU A 68 12.48 7.03 7.10
N VAL A 69 11.22 7.03 6.67
CA VAL A 69 10.43 8.25 6.51
C VAL A 69 9.91 8.69 7.88
N PRO A 70 10.06 9.96 8.28
CA PRO A 70 9.52 10.45 9.55
C PRO A 70 8.00 10.24 9.65
N ALA A 71 7.51 9.97 10.87
CA ALA A 71 6.09 9.93 11.15
C ALA A 71 5.58 11.34 11.53
N MET A 72 4.46 11.74 10.95
CA MET A 72 3.71 12.93 11.31
C MET A 72 2.44 12.51 12.06
N LEU A 73 2.17 13.16 13.19
CA LEU A 73 0.95 12.95 13.96
C LEU A 73 -0.17 13.84 13.41
N LEU A 74 -1.25 13.22 12.94
CA LEU A 74 -2.47 13.90 12.52
C LEU A 74 -3.50 13.87 13.66
N PRO A 75 -3.77 15.00 14.33
CA PRO A 75 -4.72 15.02 15.44
C PRO A 75 -6.17 14.87 14.93
N ARG A 76 -6.94 13.98 15.58
CA ARG A 76 -8.37 13.76 15.32
C ARG A 76 -9.18 14.09 16.57
N PHE A 77 -10.05 15.08 16.43
CA PHE A 77 -10.89 15.60 17.53
C PHE A 77 -12.30 15.02 17.56
N THR A 78 -12.66 14.19 16.58
CA THR A 78 -14.00 13.59 16.45
C THR A 78 -13.93 12.06 16.58
N GLY A 79 -15.01 11.43 17.06
CA GLY A 79 -15.16 9.97 17.12
C GLY A 79 -14.78 9.30 18.45
N SER A 80 -14.28 10.05 19.44
CA SER A 80 -14.05 9.57 20.81
C SER A 80 -14.15 10.71 21.83
N LEU A 81 -14.38 10.39 23.10
CA LEU A 81 -14.44 11.38 24.20
C LEU A 81 -13.13 12.15 24.40
N TYR A 82 -12.00 11.49 24.10
CA TYR A 82 -10.67 12.09 24.14
C TYR A 82 -10.06 12.12 22.74
N PRO A 83 -9.40 13.22 22.33
CA PRO A 83 -8.71 13.30 21.06
C PRO A 83 -7.66 12.18 20.92
N ARG A 84 -7.52 11.66 19.71
CA ARG A 84 -6.47 10.69 19.35
C ARG A 84 -5.79 11.18 18.08
N GLY A 85 -4.50 10.88 17.95
CA GLY A 85 -3.78 11.11 16.71
C GLY A 85 -3.65 9.82 15.91
N THR A 86 -3.59 9.96 14.59
CA THR A 86 -3.12 8.90 13.69
C THR A 86 -1.71 9.28 13.24
N GLU A 87 -0.77 8.36 13.37
CA GLU A 87 0.57 8.53 12.80
C GLU A 87 0.57 8.17 11.33
N TYR A 88 1.27 8.97 10.54
CA TYR A 88 1.35 8.79 9.10
C TYR A 88 2.75 9.13 8.59
N ARG A 89 3.33 8.29 7.74
CA ARG A 89 4.67 8.51 7.19
C ARG A 89 4.62 9.66 6.19
N TYR A 90 5.41 10.70 6.44
CA TYR A 90 5.39 11.92 5.64
C TYR A 90 6.80 12.49 5.47
N PRO A 91 7.34 12.54 4.24
CA PRO A 91 8.65 13.11 3.97
C PRO A 91 8.56 14.64 3.93
N LYS A 92 9.13 15.30 4.96
CA LYS A 92 9.27 16.76 5.05
C LYS A 92 10.65 17.23 4.59
#